data_AF-A0A4R6RK67-F1
#
_entry.id   AF-A0A4R6RK67-F1
#
_cell.length_a   1.000
_cell.length_b   1.000
_cell.length_c   1.000
_cell.angle_alpha   90.00
_cell.angle_beta   90.00
_cell.angle_gamma   90.00
#
_symmetry.space_group_name_H-M   'P 1'
#
loop_
_entity.id
_entity.type
_entity.pdbx_description
1 polymer ?
#
loop_
_entity_poly.entity_id
_entity_poly.type
_entity_poly.pdbx_seq_one_letter_code
_entity_poly.pdbx_strand_id
1 'polypeptide(L)'
;MIAALLARRESLLLLATALLVAAVTWRFPAFAAPGNLAAVFNDTAILIVLALGQSAVILTRSIDLSVAANLAFTGMVVAMLNEAHPELPLALLVLVSLGIGLALGAINGLLVWKLGIPPIVVTLGTLTIYRGMAFVVSGGAWVNAHEMTPAFLDTPRVVIAGLPVLSWIALAAIAAAFVLFTRTALGRAFYATGGNPTAAVYAGVDVGRTRFAAFCLSGLVAGACGYLWVARYAVAYVDVAAGFELDVVAACVIGGVSIAGGIGSVAGAVLGALFLGLVKNALPVVGVSPFWQMAISGAVIIAAVAINARAERAKGRIILREAGAVA
;
A
#
# COMPACT_ATOMS: atom_id res chain seq x y z
N MET A 1 -4.42 -27.79 18.70
CA MET A 1 -4.06 -26.36 18.90
C MET A 1 -3.19 -25.82 17.76
N ILE A 2 -2.07 -26.49 17.42
CA ILE A 2 -1.19 -26.09 16.29
C ILE A 2 -1.91 -26.09 14.94
N ALA A 3 -2.76 -27.08 14.65
CA ALA A 3 -3.54 -27.12 13.41
C ALA A 3 -4.57 -25.96 13.28
N ALA A 4 -5.13 -25.48 14.40
CA ALA A 4 -6.07 -24.37 14.42
C ALA A 4 -5.37 -23.00 14.33
N LEU A 5 -4.12 -22.92 14.82
CA LEU A 5 -3.23 -21.77 14.59
C LEU A 5 -2.83 -21.73 13.11
N LEU A 6 -2.30 -22.81 12.55
CA LEU A 6 -1.94 -22.91 11.12
C LEU A 6 -3.13 -22.71 10.15
N ALA A 7 -4.37 -22.83 10.63
CA ALA A 7 -5.56 -22.52 9.84
C ALA A 7 -5.78 -21.02 9.60
N ARG A 8 -5.13 -20.13 10.37
CA ARG A 8 -5.20 -18.68 10.16
C ARG A 8 -4.16 -18.25 9.12
N ARG A 9 -4.59 -17.41 8.17
CA ARG A 9 -3.72 -16.92 7.08
C ARG A 9 -2.53 -16.10 7.61
N GLU A 10 -2.77 -15.29 8.62
CA GLU A 10 -1.76 -14.44 9.26
C GLU A 10 -0.61 -15.27 9.86
N SER A 11 -0.91 -16.43 10.45
CA SER A 11 0.12 -17.33 10.98
C SER A 11 0.90 -18.09 9.91
N LEU A 12 0.29 -18.43 8.78
CA LEU A 12 1.03 -19.02 7.64
C LEU A 12 2.01 -18.01 7.05
N LEU A 13 1.57 -16.74 6.93
CA LEU A 13 2.41 -15.67 6.45
C LEU A 13 3.53 -15.33 7.45
N LEU A 14 3.22 -15.25 8.74
CA LEU A 14 4.23 -15.11 9.80
C LEU A 14 5.25 -16.25 9.78
N LEU A 15 4.79 -17.49 9.59
CA LEU A 15 5.67 -18.65 9.47
C LEU A 15 6.57 -18.53 8.22
N ALA A 16 6.01 -18.13 7.07
CA ALA A 16 6.77 -17.91 5.85
C ALA A 16 7.83 -16.80 6.03
N THR A 17 7.46 -15.69 6.68
CA THR A 17 8.40 -14.61 7.03
C THR A 17 9.50 -15.11 7.96
N ALA A 18 9.15 -15.85 9.02
CA ALA A 18 10.12 -16.39 9.97
C ALA A 18 11.08 -17.39 9.31
N LEU A 19 10.58 -18.26 8.42
CA LEU A 19 11.40 -19.18 7.65
C LEU A 19 12.35 -18.45 6.70
N LEU A 20 11.90 -17.38 6.04
CA LEU A 20 12.76 -16.55 5.20
C LEU A 20 13.87 -15.88 6.02
N VAL A 21 13.55 -15.29 7.17
CA VAL A 21 14.55 -14.73 8.09
C VAL A 21 15.55 -15.81 8.51
N ALA A 22 15.08 -16.99 8.91
CA ALA A 22 15.95 -18.09 9.34
C ALA A 22 16.90 -18.55 8.21
N ALA A 23 16.39 -18.71 6.99
CA ALA A 23 17.19 -19.10 5.83
C ALA A 23 18.27 -18.07 5.49
N VAL A 24 17.93 -16.77 5.54
CA VAL A 24 18.88 -15.68 5.27
C VAL A 24 19.91 -15.60 6.39
N THR A 25 19.48 -15.71 7.65
CA THR A 25 20.36 -15.69 8.82
C THR A 25 21.34 -16.85 8.80
N TRP A 26 20.92 -18.02 8.31
CA TRP A 26 21.83 -19.15 8.15
C TRP A 26 22.99 -18.85 7.18
N ARG A 27 22.74 -18.06 6.12
CA ARG A 27 23.76 -17.65 5.15
C ARG A 27 24.55 -16.41 5.58
N PHE A 28 23.90 -15.49 6.30
CA PHE A 28 24.45 -14.23 6.80
C PHE A 28 23.93 -13.96 8.22
N PRO A 29 24.61 -14.46 9.27
CA PRO A 29 24.13 -14.39 10.66
C PRO A 29 23.85 -12.98 11.18
N ALA A 30 24.60 -11.99 10.69
CA ALA A 30 24.39 -10.60 11.06
C ALA A 30 23.03 -10.06 10.60
N PHE A 31 22.33 -10.71 9.66
CA PHE A 31 21.01 -10.29 9.20
C PHE A 31 19.98 -10.21 10.33
N ALA A 32 20.02 -11.16 11.28
CA ALA A 32 19.12 -11.19 12.43
C ALA A 32 19.45 -10.17 13.52
N ALA A 33 20.54 -9.40 13.37
CA ALA A 33 20.87 -8.34 14.32
C ALA A 33 19.72 -7.33 14.43
N PRO A 34 19.34 -6.89 15.64
CA PRO A 34 18.20 -5.97 15.83
C PRO A 34 18.27 -4.70 14.97
N GLY A 35 19.47 -4.15 14.75
CA GLY A 35 19.68 -2.99 13.89
C GLY A 35 19.35 -3.25 12.41
N ASN A 36 19.68 -4.43 11.90
CA ASN A 36 19.35 -4.83 10.52
C ASN A 36 17.85 -5.08 10.37
N LEU A 37 17.20 -5.73 11.33
CA LEU A 37 15.75 -5.91 11.33
C LEU A 37 15.00 -4.57 11.41
N ALA A 38 15.50 -3.63 12.21
CA ALA A 38 14.97 -2.26 12.28
C ALA A 38 15.15 -1.51 10.95
N ALA A 39 16.29 -1.68 10.28
CA ALA A 39 16.52 -1.12 8.95
C ALA A 39 15.53 -1.71 7.92
N VAL A 40 15.35 -3.03 7.90
CA VAL A 40 14.37 -3.70 7.01
C VAL A 40 12.95 -3.18 7.25
N PHE A 41 12.54 -3.01 8.51
CA PHE A 41 11.24 -2.41 8.84
C PHE A 41 11.13 -0.99 8.28
N ASN A 42 12.18 -0.18 8.45
CA ASN A 42 12.25 1.19 7.95
C ASN A 42 12.20 1.27 6.42
N ASP A 43 12.88 0.36 5.69
CA ASP A 43 12.80 0.25 4.23
C ASP A 43 11.41 -0.15 3.76
N THR A 44 10.71 -0.95 4.56
CA THR A 44 9.36 -1.44 4.25
C THR A 44 8.25 -0.48 4.69
N ALA A 45 8.58 0.56 5.46
CA ALA A 45 7.62 1.49 6.05
C ALA A 45 6.70 2.14 5.01
N ILE A 46 7.24 2.62 3.89
CA ILE A 46 6.44 3.25 2.82
C ILE A 46 5.51 2.22 2.16
N LEU A 47 5.99 0.99 1.93
CA LEU A 47 5.16 -0.09 1.38
C LEU A 47 3.99 -0.42 2.30
N ILE A 48 4.23 -0.49 3.61
CA ILE A 48 3.18 -0.72 4.61
C ILE A 48 2.12 0.37 4.54
N VAL A 49 2.54 1.64 4.59
CA VAL A 49 1.63 2.78 4.60
C VAL A 49 0.76 2.79 3.33
N LEU A 50 1.36 2.64 2.15
CA LEU A 50 0.61 2.54 0.89
C LEU A 50 -0.30 1.31 0.83
N ALA A 51 0.15 0.15 1.32
CA ALA A 51 -0.66 -1.07 1.34
C ALA A 51 -1.91 -0.91 2.22
N LEU A 52 -1.85 -0.13 3.30
CA LEU A 52 -3.02 0.18 4.11
C LEU A 52 -4.02 1.06 3.35
N GLY A 53 -3.55 2.06 2.61
CA GLY A 53 -4.38 2.88 1.72
C GLY A 53 -5.04 2.05 0.62
N GLN A 54 -4.25 1.23 -0.07
CA GLN A 54 -4.72 0.33 -1.13
C GLN A 54 -5.68 -0.74 -0.59
N SER A 55 -5.49 -1.21 0.65
CA SER A 55 -6.41 -2.16 1.28
C SER A 55 -7.83 -1.61 1.36
N ALA A 56 -8.01 -0.32 1.65
CA ALA A 56 -9.34 0.29 1.64
C ALA A 56 -9.98 0.25 0.25
N VAL A 57 -9.19 0.49 -0.81
CA VAL A 57 -9.65 0.46 -2.19
C VAL A 57 -10.01 -0.97 -2.62
N ILE A 58 -9.15 -1.95 -2.34
CA ILE A 58 -9.37 -3.37 -2.63
C ILE A 58 -10.59 -3.91 -1.89
N LEU A 59 -10.76 -3.53 -0.62
CA LEU A 59 -11.94 -3.91 0.16
C LEU A 59 -13.24 -3.47 -0.53
N THR A 60 -13.26 -2.40 -1.34
CA THR A 60 -14.45 -1.93 -2.08
C THR A 60 -14.59 -2.49 -3.50
N ARG A 61 -13.84 -3.56 -3.86
CA ARG A 61 -13.75 -4.15 -5.22
C ARG A 61 -13.10 -3.25 -6.27
N SER A 62 -12.17 -2.41 -5.83
CA SER A 62 -11.44 -1.50 -6.71
C SER A 62 -9.94 -1.76 -6.60
N ILE A 63 -9.15 -1.32 -7.57
CA ILE A 63 -7.70 -1.33 -7.49
C ILE A 63 -7.22 0.04 -7.91
N ASP A 64 -6.40 0.69 -7.08
CA ASP A 64 -5.76 1.96 -7.44
C ASP A 64 -4.34 1.71 -7.94
N LEU A 65 -4.17 1.62 -9.26
CA LEU A 65 -2.85 1.50 -9.87
C LEU A 65 -2.12 2.84 -9.95
N SER A 66 -2.83 3.97 -9.81
CA SER A 66 -2.23 5.30 -9.88
C SER A 66 -1.47 5.72 -8.60
N VAL A 67 -1.58 4.93 -7.52
CA VAL A 67 -1.04 5.25 -6.19
C VAL A 67 0.45 5.63 -6.21
N ALA A 68 1.27 4.92 -6.99
CA ALA A 68 2.70 5.23 -7.10
C ALA A 68 2.99 6.44 -7.99
N ALA A 69 2.16 6.69 -9.02
CA ALA A 69 2.27 7.90 -9.83
C ALA A 69 1.82 9.14 -9.06
N ASN A 70 0.81 9.00 -8.19
CA ASN A 70 0.40 10.05 -7.25
C ASN A 70 1.53 10.36 -6.25
N LEU A 71 2.13 9.34 -5.64
CA LEU A 71 3.34 9.48 -4.81
C LEU A 71 4.47 10.22 -5.55
N ALA A 72 4.76 9.82 -6.79
CA ALA A 72 5.83 10.44 -7.58
C ALA A 72 5.54 11.91 -7.92
N PHE A 73 4.32 12.22 -8.36
CA PHE A 73 3.91 13.59 -8.66
C PHE A 73 3.91 14.48 -7.41
N THR A 74 3.28 14.02 -6.32
CA THR A 74 3.23 14.75 -5.05
C THR A 74 4.63 15.00 -4.49
N GLY A 75 5.49 13.98 -4.51
CA GLY A 75 6.89 14.06 -4.10
C GLY A 75 7.68 15.06 -4.95
N MET A 76 7.53 15.02 -6.28
CA MET A 76 8.18 15.98 -7.19
C MET A 76 7.75 17.42 -6.89
N VAL A 77 6.44 17.67 -6.76
CA VAL A 77 5.93 19.02 -6.50
C VAL A 77 6.47 19.58 -5.19
N VAL A 78 6.47 18.81 -4.10
CA VAL A 78 6.98 19.31 -2.81
C VAL A 78 8.51 19.42 -2.78
N ALA A 79 9.23 18.62 -3.57
CA ALA A 79 10.66 18.75 -3.75
C ALA A 79 11.02 20.07 -4.44
N MET A 80 10.37 20.35 -5.58
CA MET A 80 10.54 21.60 -6.32
C MET A 80 10.10 22.82 -5.51
N LEU A 81 9.03 22.69 -4.72
CA LEU A 81 8.56 23.76 -3.84
C LEU A 81 9.59 24.05 -2.73
N ASN A 82 10.21 23.02 -2.16
CA ASN A 82 11.27 23.19 -1.18
C ASN A 82 12.55 23.78 -1.80
N GLU A 83 12.91 23.38 -3.02
CA GLU A 83 14.05 23.93 -3.77
C GLU A 83 13.83 25.42 -4.09
N ALA A 84 12.67 25.77 -4.62
CA ALA A 84 12.33 27.14 -5.00
C ALA A 84 12.12 28.07 -3.80
N HIS A 85 11.62 27.53 -2.68
CA HIS A 85 11.34 28.29 -1.46
C HIS A 85 11.86 27.55 -0.20
N PRO A 86 13.18 27.56 0.04
CA PRO A 86 13.82 26.88 1.17
C PRO A 86 13.36 27.35 2.54
N GLU A 87 12.80 28.57 2.63
CA GLU A 87 12.29 29.18 3.85
C GLU A 87 10.92 28.65 4.28
N LEU A 88 10.21 27.90 3.42
CA LEU A 88 8.89 27.39 3.77
C LEU A 88 8.99 26.37 4.90
N PRO A 89 8.07 26.45 5.89
CA PRO A 89 8.06 25.50 6.98
C PRO A 89 7.72 24.11 6.46
N LEU A 90 8.44 23.09 6.92
CA LEU A 90 8.22 21.70 6.52
C LEU A 90 6.76 21.25 6.70
N ALA A 91 6.09 21.72 7.75
CA ALA A 91 4.68 21.41 8.00
C ALA A 91 3.78 21.83 6.82
N LEU A 92 4.06 22.97 6.18
CA LEU A 92 3.32 23.42 5.01
C LEU A 92 3.57 22.51 3.81
N LEU A 93 4.82 22.10 3.58
CA LEU A 93 5.17 21.16 2.50
C LEU A 93 4.44 19.82 2.67
N VAL A 94 4.38 19.30 3.90
CA VAL A 94 3.64 18.07 4.22
C VAL A 94 2.14 18.26 3.97
N LEU A 95 1.55 19.39 4.37
CA LEU A 95 0.14 19.69 4.11
C LEU A 95 -0.17 19.81 2.62
N VAL A 96 0.71 20.44 1.84
CA VAL A 96 0.61 20.50 0.37
C VAL A 96 0.68 19.11 -0.23
N SER A 97 1.61 18.26 0.24
CA SER A 97 1.74 16.87 -0.21
C SER A 97 0.45 16.06 0.03
N LEU A 98 -0.10 16.15 1.24
CA LEU A 98 -1.36 15.51 1.63
C LEU A 98 -2.53 16.04 0.78
N GLY A 99 -2.59 17.35 0.57
CA GLY A 99 -3.64 18.02 -0.20
C GLY A 99 -3.67 17.61 -1.66
N ILE A 100 -2.51 17.61 -2.33
CA ILE A 100 -2.39 17.15 -3.72
C ILE A 100 -2.75 15.67 -3.81
N GLY A 101 -2.20 14.84 -2.91
CA GLY A 101 -2.49 13.41 -2.90
C GLY A 101 -3.98 13.11 -2.75
N LEU A 102 -4.64 13.77 -1.81
CA LEU A 102 -6.09 13.67 -1.59
C LEU A 102 -6.88 14.13 -2.81
N ALA A 103 -6.49 15.24 -3.45
CA ALA A 103 -7.16 15.76 -4.64
C ALA A 103 -7.08 14.78 -5.82
N LEU A 104 -5.91 14.20 -6.07
CA LEU A 104 -5.72 13.18 -7.10
C LEU A 104 -6.53 11.91 -6.80
N GLY A 105 -6.50 11.44 -5.55
CA GLY A 105 -7.37 10.34 -5.11
C GLY A 105 -8.85 10.65 -5.30
N ALA A 106 -9.28 11.86 -4.97
CA ALA A 106 -10.67 12.30 -5.15
C ALA A 106 -11.08 12.32 -6.63
N ILE A 107 -10.20 12.71 -7.55
CA ILE A 107 -10.45 12.63 -9.00
C ILE A 107 -10.77 11.18 -9.39
N ASN A 108 -9.93 10.22 -9.01
CA ASN A 108 -10.17 8.80 -9.29
C ASN A 108 -11.48 8.32 -8.68
N GLY A 109 -11.72 8.64 -7.40
CA GLY A 109 -12.95 8.29 -6.71
C GLY A 109 -14.18 8.86 -7.38
N LEU A 110 -14.12 10.10 -7.88
CA LEU A 110 -15.23 10.79 -8.54
C LEU A 110 -15.53 10.17 -9.90
N LEU A 111 -14.50 9.86 -10.69
CA LEU A 111 -14.63 9.18 -11.98
C LEU A 111 -15.27 7.80 -11.81
N VAL A 112 -14.86 7.05 -10.78
CA VAL A 112 -15.45 5.73 -10.47
C VAL A 112 -16.88 5.86 -9.97
N TRP A 113 -17.14 6.79 -9.06
CA TRP A 113 -18.46 6.92 -8.42
C TRP A 113 -19.51 7.55 -9.34
N LYS A 114 -19.24 8.72 -9.92
CA LYS A 114 -20.23 9.53 -10.65
C LYS A 114 -20.36 9.14 -12.12
N LEU A 115 -19.24 8.79 -12.76
CA LEU A 115 -19.23 8.41 -14.17
C LEU A 115 -19.35 6.90 -14.38
N GLY A 116 -19.26 6.10 -13.30
CA GLY A 116 -19.43 4.64 -13.37
C GLY A 116 -18.31 3.93 -14.16
N ILE A 117 -17.18 4.60 -14.38
CA ILE A 117 -16.06 4.04 -15.14
C ILE A 117 -15.40 2.95 -14.29
N PRO A 118 -15.05 1.78 -14.87
CA PRO A 118 -14.35 0.73 -14.14
C PRO A 118 -13.06 1.23 -13.45
N PRO A 119 -12.83 0.94 -12.16
CA PRO A 119 -11.71 1.48 -11.39
C PRO A 119 -10.32 1.25 -11.99
N ILE A 120 -10.10 0.07 -12.57
CA ILE A 120 -8.82 -0.27 -13.21
C ILE A 120 -8.55 0.63 -14.42
N VAL A 121 -9.59 0.94 -15.22
CA VAL A 121 -9.45 1.82 -16.40
C VAL A 121 -9.15 3.24 -15.96
N VAL A 122 -9.88 3.75 -14.95
CA VAL A 122 -9.63 5.07 -14.38
C VAL A 122 -8.18 5.18 -13.90
N THR A 123 -7.74 4.22 -13.10
CA THR A 123 -6.44 4.31 -12.40
C THR A 123 -5.25 4.01 -13.29
N LEU A 124 -5.40 3.18 -14.34
CA LEU A 124 -4.39 3.05 -15.39
C LEU A 124 -4.28 4.32 -16.22
N GLY A 125 -5.41 4.96 -16.55
CA GLY A 125 -5.42 6.23 -17.27
C GLY A 125 -4.83 7.37 -16.44
N THR A 126 -5.17 7.46 -15.16
CA THR A 126 -4.62 8.49 -14.28
C THR A 126 -3.18 8.22 -13.87
N LEU A 127 -2.71 6.95 -13.83
CA LEU A 127 -1.29 6.64 -13.67
C LEU A 127 -0.45 7.38 -14.72
N THR A 128 -0.80 7.27 -16.01
CA THR A 128 -0.05 7.92 -17.09
C THR A 128 -0.21 9.44 -17.06
N ILE A 129 -1.40 9.95 -16.77
CA ILE A 129 -1.63 11.40 -16.61
C ILE A 129 -0.77 11.97 -15.47
N TYR A 130 -0.73 11.30 -14.32
CA TYR A 130 0.01 11.77 -13.14
C TYR A 130 1.53 11.76 -13.38
N ARG A 131 2.03 10.73 -14.07
CA ARG A 131 3.42 10.70 -14.57
C ARG A 131 3.69 11.85 -15.55
N GLY A 132 2.78 12.08 -16.49
CA GLY A 132 2.88 13.18 -17.45
C GLY A 132 2.89 14.54 -16.77
N MET A 133 2.04 14.75 -15.76
CA MET A 133 2.06 15.98 -14.95
C MET A 133 3.38 16.16 -14.21
N ALA A 134 3.97 15.09 -13.67
CA ALA A 134 5.28 15.15 -13.03
C ALA A 134 6.37 15.59 -14.02
N PHE A 135 6.32 15.08 -15.26
CA PHE A 135 7.20 15.52 -16.33
C PHE A 135 7.00 16.99 -16.70
N VAL A 136 5.75 17.42 -16.90
CA VAL A 136 5.43 18.80 -17.31
C VAL A 136 5.86 19.82 -16.25
N VAL A 137 5.60 19.54 -14.97
CA VAL A 137 5.96 20.45 -13.88
C VAL A 137 7.47 20.52 -13.70
N SER A 138 8.19 19.40 -13.81
CA SER A 138 9.66 19.36 -13.69
C SER A 138 10.41 19.77 -14.95
N GLY A 139 9.75 19.87 -16.11
CA GLY A 139 10.42 19.96 -17.40
C GLY A 139 11.30 18.73 -17.72
N GLY A 140 11.06 17.60 -17.04
CA GLY A 140 11.91 16.40 -17.09
C GLY A 140 13.18 16.48 -16.23
N ALA A 141 13.39 17.57 -15.50
CA ALA A 141 14.53 17.71 -14.60
C ALA A 141 14.40 16.86 -13.34
N TRP A 142 15.53 16.64 -12.68
CA TRP A 142 15.61 15.91 -11.41
C TRP A 142 15.89 16.92 -10.31
N VAL A 143 15.27 16.72 -9.15
CA VAL A 143 15.64 17.45 -7.92
C VAL A 143 16.45 16.49 -7.05
N ASN A 144 17.67 16.86 -6.72
CA ASN A 144 18.64 16.04 -6.02
C ASN A 144 18.84 16.53 -4.58
N ALA A 145 19.56 15.73 -3.79
CA ALA A 145 19.79 15.97 -2.37
C ALA A 145 20.31 17.39 -2.04
N HIS A 146 21.21 17.94 -2.86
CA HIS A 146 21.85 19.23 -2.61
C HIS A 146 20.92 20.44 -2.87
N GLU A 147 19.82 20.21 -3.59
CA GLU A 147 18.78 21.20 -3.89
C GLU A 147 17.68 21.21 -2.80
N MET A 148 17.71 20.24 -1.88
CA MET A 148 16.73 20.09 -0.81
C MET A 148 17.29 20.60 0.53
N THR A 149 16.41 21.13 1.38
CA THR A 149 16.81 21.62 2.70
C THR A 149 17.14 20.46 3.64
N PRO A 150 18.06 20.64 4.61
CA PRO A 150 18.33 19.62 5.62
C PRO A 150 17.08 19.21 6.40
N ALA A 151 16.22 20.18 6.75
CA ALA A 151 14.96 19.90 7.45
C ALA A 151 14.04 18.98 6.64
N PHE A 152 13.98 19.15 5.32
CA PHE A 152 13.21 18.29 4.42
C PHE A 152 13.73 16.86 4.42
N LEU A 153 15.05 16.68 4.28
CA LEU A 153 15.71 15.36 4.16
C LEU A 153 15.84 14.61 5.48
N ASP A 154 16.15 15.31 6.56
CA ASP A 154 16.56 14.68 7.83
C ASP A 154 15.36 14.21 8.64
N THR A 155 14.19 14.85 8.52
CA THR A 155 13.00 14.52 9.30
C THR A 155 12.65 13.02 9.31
N PRO A 156 12.53 12.31 8.18
CA PRO A 156 12.27 10.86 8.22
C PRO A 156 13.44 10.00 8.74
N ARG A 157 14.66 10.56 8.77
CA ARG A 157 15.91 9.89 9.16
C ARG A 157 16.24 10.05 10.64
N VAL A 158 15.68 11.07 11.31
CA VAL A 158 15.86 11.28 12.76
C VAL A 158 15.49 10.01 13.52
N VAL A 159 16.40 9.54 14.38
CA VAL A 159 16.21 8.33 15.18
C VAL A 159 15.64 8.70 16.54
N ILE A 160 14.49 8.13 16.87
CA ILE A 160 13.80 8.30 18.16
C ILE A 160 13.60 6.91 18.76
N ALA A 161 14.10 6.70 19.98
CA ALA A 161 14.00 5.42 20.69
C ALA A 161 14.45 4.20 19.85
N GLY A 162 15.52 4.36 19.07
CA GLY A 162 16.12 3.29 18.26
C GLY A 162 15.48 3.06 16.88
N LEU A 163 14.40 3.79 16.54
CA LEU A 163 13.74 3.71 15.24
C LEU A 163 13.70 5.07 14.53
N PRO A 164 13.93 5.14 13.21
CA PRO A 164 13.74 6.37 12.45
C PRO A 164 12.30 6.87 12.49
N VAL A 165 12.08 8.18 12.40
CA VAL A 165 10.75 8.81 12.36
C VAL A 165 9.85 8.19 11.29
N LEU A 166 10.39 7.81 10.12
CA LEU A 166 9.62 7.11 9.09
C LEU A 166 8.97 5.81 9.60
N SER A 167 9.69 5.04 10.43
CA SER A 167 9.17 3.83 11.06
C SER A 167 8.05 4.14 12.05
N TRP A 168 8.18 5.24 12.80
CA TRP A 168 7.12 5.72 13.69
C TRP A 168 5.87 6.19 12.92
N ILE A 169 6.04 6.86 11.79
CA ILE A 169 4.92 7.24 10.91
C ILE A 169 4.21 5.99 10.39
N ALA A 170 4.94 4.93 10.01
CA ALA A 170 4.32 3.67 9.63
C ALA A 170 3.54 3.02 10.78
N LEU A 171 4.10 3.00 12.00
CA LEU A 171 3.38 2.50 13.18
C LEU A 171 2.12 3.32 13.49
N ALA A 172 2.19 4.64 13.37
CA ALA A 172 1.04 5.53 13.52
C ALA A 172 -0.03 5.25 12.45
N ALA A 173 0.38 5.03 11.19
CA ALA A 173 -0.51 4.66 10.10
C ALA A 173 -1.17 3.29 10.32
N ILE A 174 -0.43 2.30 10.84
CA ILE A 174 -0.99 0.99 11.23
C ILE A 174 -2.06 1.17 12.31
N ALA A 175 -1.77 1.95 13.36
CA ALA A 175 -2.72 2.21 14.43
C ALA A 175 -3.97 2.94 13.91
N ALA A 176 -3.79 3.97 13.08
CA ALA A 176 -4.88 4.70 12.45
C ALA A 176 -5.74 3.81 11.56
N ALA A 177 -5.12 2.97 10.72
CA ALA A 177 -5.81 2.01 9.87
C ALA A 177 -6.56 0.95 10.69
N PHE A 178 -5.98 0.46 11.77
CA PHE A 178 -6.63 -0.48 12.68
C PHE A 178 -7.91 0.12 13.28
N VAL A 179 -7.83 1.35 13.80
CA VAL A 179 -9.00 2.07 14.33
C VAL A 179 -10.03 2.32 13.22
N LEU A 180 -9.59 2.79 12.05
CA LEU A 180 -10.45 3.07 10.91
C LEU A 180 -11.23 1.82 10.50
N PHE A 181 -10.54 0.70 10.26
CA PHE A 181 -11.15 -0.51 9.68
C PHE A 181 -12.00 -1.27 10.69
N THR A 182 -11.65 -1.25 11.98
CA THR A 182 -12.34 -2.06 12.99
C THR A 182 -13.34 -1.28 13.83
N ARG A 183 -13.14 0.03 14.03
CA ARG A 183 -13.95 0.83 14.97
C ARG A 183 -14.87 1.85 14.30
N THR A 184 -14.57 2.30 13.08
CA THR A 184 -15.38 3.36 12.44
C THR A 184 -16.50 2.85 11.54
N ALA A 185 -17.49 3.70 11.28
CA ALA A 185 -18.56 3.43 10.32
C ALA A 185 -18.03 3.31 8.88
N LEU A 186 -17.04 4.12 8.52
CA LEU A 186 -16.43 4.08 7.20
C LEU A 186 -15.72 2.74 6.94
N GLY A 187 -14.98 2.22 7.93
CA GLY A 187 -14.38 0.89 7.86
C GLY A 187 -15.42 -0.20 7.59
N ARG A 188 -16.51 -0.23 8.38
CA ARG A 188 -17.62 -1.18 8.17
C ARG A 188 -18.25 -1.03 6.78
N ALA A 189 -18.38 0.21 6.29
CA ALA A 189 -18.90 0.47 4.95
C ALA A 189 -17.99 -0.10 3.84
N PHE A 190 -16.66 -0.03 3.99
CA PHE A 190 -15.73 -0.66 3.04
C PHE A 190 -15.97 -2.17 2.93
N TYR A 191 -16.07 -2.85 4.08
CA TYR A 191 -16.34 -4.29 4.12
C TYR A 191 -17.72 -4.65 3.55
N ALA A 192 -18.76 -3.90 3.91
CA ALA A 192 -20.12 -4.14 3.41
C ALA A 192 -20.21 -3.94 1.89
N THR A 193 -19.65 -2.84 1.40
CA THR A 193 -19.59 -2.51 -0.03
C THR A 193 -18.86 -3.58 -0.83
N GLY A 194 -17.78 -4.13 -0.30
CA GLY A 194 -17.03 -5.21 -0.94
C GLY A 194 -17.68 -6.58 -0.87
N GLY A 195 -18.28 -6.93 0.27
CA GLY A 195 -18.85 -8.26 0.49
C GLY A 195 -20.06 -8.48 -0.41
N ASN A 196 -21.03 -7.58 -0.34
CA ASN A 196 -22.20 -7.62 -1.20
C ASN A 196 -22.73 -6.18 -1.43
N PRO A 197 -22.37 -5.54 -2.56
CA PRO A 197 -22.81 -4.18 -2.88
C PRO A 197 -24.34 -4.04 -2.87
N THR A 198 -25.07 -5.05 -3.35
CA THR A 198 -26.54 -5.05 -3.40
C THR A 198 -27.13 -5.07 -1.99
N ALA A 199 -26.63 -5.93 -1.11
CA ALA A 199 -27.06 -5.96 0.30
C ALA A 199 -26.65 -4.69 1.06
N ALA A 200 -25.49 -4.10 0.73
CA ALA A 200 -25.03 -2.85 1.33
C ALA A 200 -26.00 -1.70 1.04
N VAL A 201 -26.53 -1.60 -0.18
CA VAL A 201 -27.56 -0.61 -0.54
C VAL A 201 -28.84 -0.83 0.28
N TYR A 202 -29.31 -2.06 0.41
CA TYR A 202 -30.48 -2.38 1.26
C TYR A 202 -30.24 -2.09 2.75
N ALA A 203 -28.99 -2.11 3.20
CA ALA A 203 -28.59 -1.72 4.56
C ALA A 203 -28.33 -0.21 4.73
N GLY A 204 -28.63 0.61 3.70
CA GLY A 204 -28.48 2.07 3.75
C GLY A 204 -27.04 2.57 3.51
N VAL A 205 -26.13 1.72 3.05
CA VAL A 205 -24.75 2.10 2.71
C VAL A 205 -24.68 2.54 1.26
N ASP A 206 -24.27 3.79 1.03
CA ASP A 206 -23.98 4.29 -0.31
C ASP A 206 -22.64 3.72 -0.81
N VAL A 207 -22.73 2.71 -1.67
CA VAL A 207 -21.58 2.03 -2.31
C VAL A 207 -20.68 3.02 -3.06
N GLY A 208 -21.27 4.02 -3.71
CA GLY A 208 -20.55 4.98 -4.52
C GLY A 208 -19.73 5.96 -3.67
N ARG A 209 -20.36 6.57 -2.65
CA ARG A 209 -19.67 7.42 -1.67
C ARG A 209 -18.58 6.67 -0.92
N THR A 210 -18.83 5.39 -0.61
CA THR A 210 -17.86 4.54 0.07
C THR A 210 -16.63 4.28 -0.80
N ARG A 211 -16.81 3.98 -2.09
CA ARG A 211 -15.69 3.87 -3.05
C ARG A 211 -14.93 5.20 -3.18
N PHE A 212 -15.64 6.32 -3.30
CA PHE A 212 -15.03 7.65 -3.35
C PHE A 212 -14.13 7.89 -2.12
N ALA A 213 -14.63 7.63 -0.92
CA ALA A 213 -13.86 7.78 0.31
C ALA A 213 -12.62 6.85 0.36
N ALA A 214 -12.72 5.64 -0.18
CA ALA A 214 -11.57 4.73 -0.28
C ALA A 214 -10.45 5.29 -1.18
N PHE A 215 -10.81 5.86 -2.33
CA PHE A 215 -9.85 6.52 -3.23
C PHE A 215 -9.27 7.80 -2.65
N CYS A 216 -10.06 8.60 -1.92
CA CYS A 216 -9.54 9.74 -1.17
C CYS A 216 -8.51 9.32 -0.12
N LEU A 217 -8.77 8.24 0.61
CA LEU A 217 -7.82 7.70 1.59
C LEU A 217 -6.54 7.20 0.90
N SER A 218 -6.66 6.43 -0.18
CA SER A 218 -5.51 5.99 -0.99
C SER A 218 -4.66 7.18 -1.45
N GLY A 219 -5.30 8.22 -1.99
CA GLY A 219 -4.62 9.42 -2.43
C GLY A 219 -3.95 10.22 -1.32
N LEU A 220 -4.62 10.40 -0.17
CA LEU A 220 -4.05 11.07 0.99
C LEU A 220 -2.77 10.35 1.47
N VAL A 221 -2.84 9.02 1.55
CA VAL A 221 -1.73 8.16 1.96
C VAL A 221 -0.60 8.21 0.93
N ALA A 222 -0.92 8.20 -0.37
CA ALA A 222 0.04 8.36 -1.46
C ALA A 222 0.76 9.71 -1.40
N GLY A 223 0.03 10.80 -1.13
CA GLY A 223 0.60 12.13 -0.92
C GLY A 223 1.57 12.16 0.27
N ALA A 224 1.16 11.62 1.42
CA ALA A 224 2.06 11.49 2.58
C ALA A 224 3.34 10.74 2.23
N CYS A 225 3.21 9.63 1.49
CA CYS A 225 4.33 8.84 1.03
C CYS A 225 5.17 9.55 -0.04
N GLY A 226 4.63 10.49 -0.80
CA GLY A 226 5.35 11.30 -1.79
C GLY A 226 6.47 12.10 -1.13
N TYR A 227 6.13 12.89 -0.12
CA TYR A 227 7.13 13.57 0.71
C TYR A 227 8.13 12.58 1.33
N LEU A 228 7.64 11.54 2.01
CA LEU A 228 8.49 10.61 2.74
C LEU A 228 9.45 9.83 1.84
N TRP A 229 9.03 9.49 0.62
CA TRP A 229 9.85 8.82 -0.37
C TRP A 229 11.00 9.71 -0.80
N VAL A 230 10.70 10.94 -1.25
CA VAL A 230 11.72 11.86 -1.74
C VAL A 230 12.69 12.24 -0.63
N ALA A 231 12.19 12.53 0.57
CA ALA A 231 13.06 12.85 1.71
C ALA A 231 13.96 11.66 2.11
N ARG A 232 13.46 10.43 2.03
CA ARG A 232 14.25 9.21 2.29
C ARG A 232 15.38 9.05 1.27
N TYR A 233 15.03 8.99 -0.01
CA TYR A 233 15.97 8.67 -1.11
C TYR A 233 16.75 9.89 -1.62
N ALA A 234 16.40 11.10 -1.17
CA ALA A 234 17.01 12.37 -1.52
C ALA A 234 17.10 12.64 -3.02
N VAL A 235 16.08 12.19 -3.76
CA VAL A 235 15.96 12.42 -5.20
C VAL A 235 14.50 12.39 -5.62
N ALA A 236 14.11 13.30 -6.51
CA ALA A 236 12.82 13.32 -7.19
C ALA A 236 13.04 13.37 -8.71
N TYR A 237 12.42 12.44 -9.43
CA TYR A 237 12.39 12.36 -10.89
C TYR A 237 11.08 11.71 -11.35
N VAL A 238 10.75 11.82 -12.64
CA VAL A 238 9.44 11.46 -13.19
C VAL A 238 9.03 10.00 -12.92
N ASP A 239 9.99 9.08 -12.98
CA ASP A 239 9.77 7.63 -12.82
C ASP A 239 10.02 7.11 -11.39
N VAL A 240 10.06 8.01 -10.40
CA VAL A 240 10.16 7.61 -8.99
C VAL A 240 9.09 6.59 -8.61
N ALA A 241 9.47 5.53 -7.90
CA ALA A 241 8.56 4.46 -7.47
C ALA A 241 7.79 3.76 -8.61
N ALA A 242 8.29 3.77 -9.85
CA ALA A 242 7.69 3.02 -10.94
C ALA A 242 7.62 1.51 -10.62
N GLY A 243 6.47 0.88 -10.87
CA GLY A 243 6.21 -0.52 -10.54
C GLY A 243 5.87 -0.77 -9.06
N PHE A 244 6.06 0.22 -8.19
CA PHE A 244 5.75 0.09 -6.77
C PHE A 244 4.24 -0.07 -6.53
N GLU A 245 3.39 0.40 -7.45
CA GLU A 245 1.95 0.16 -7.44
C GLU A 245 1.61 -1.34 -7.46
N LEU A 246 2.38 -2.16 -8.19
CA LEU A 246 2.20 -3.61 -8.23
C LEU A 246 2.66 -4.26 -6.93
N ASP A 247 3.74 -3.76 -6.32
CA ASP A 247 4.21 -4.22 -5.01
C ASP A 247 3.19 -3.91 -3.91
N VAL A 248 2.55 -2.74 -3.96
CA VAL A 248 1.51 -2.33 -3.01
C VAL A 248 0.28 -3.24 -3.12
N VAL A 249 -0.17 -3.54 -4.35
CA VAL A 249 -1.26 -4.50 -4.57
C VAL A 249 -0.86 -5.89 -4.09
N ALA A 250 0.34 -6.34 -4.46
CA ALA A 250 0.90 -7.63 -4.06
C ALA A 250 0.94 -7.78 -2.54
N ALA A 251 1.44 -6.78 -1.81
CA ALA A 251 1.48 -6.78 -0.35
C ALA A 251 0.08 -7.00 0.25
N CYS A 252 -0.94 -6.34 -0.29
CA CYS A 252 -2.33 -6.53 0.16
C CYS A 252 -2.82 -7.97 -0.11
N VAL A 253 -2.56 -8.49 -1.31
CA VAL A 253 -3.06 -9.82 -1.72
C VAL A 253 -2.33 -10.95 -1.00
N ILE A 254 -1.01 -10.84 -0.84
CA ILE A 254 -0.19 -11.74 0.00
C ILE A 254 -0.69 -11.70 1.44
N GLY A 255 -1.01 -10.51 1.93
CA GLY A 255 -1.64 -10.28 3.22
C GLY A 255 -3.06 -10.82 3.37
N GLY A 256 -3.65 -11.36 2.30
CA GLY A 256 -4.97 -11.99 2.32
C GLY A 256 -6.15 -11.04 2.14
N VAL A 257 -5.91 -9.80 1.70
CA VAL A 257 -6.98 -8.92 1.24
C VAL A 257 -7.50 -9.44 -0.10
N SER A 258 -8.81 -9.73 -0.16
CA SER A 258 -9.43 -10.32 -1.34
C SER A 258 -9.68 -9.28 -2.43
N ILE A 259 -9.23 -9.56 -3.66
CA ILE A 259 -9.52 -8.74 -4.84
C ILE A 259 -11.03 -8.69 -5.13
N ALA A 260 -11.78 -9.72 -4.71
CA ALA A 260 -13.24 -9.75 -4.79
C ALA A 260 -13.92 -8.82 -3.76
N GLY A 261 -13.15 -8.14 -2.90
CA GLY A 261 -13.62 -7.20 -1.90
C GLY A 261 -14.19 -7.85 -0.64
N GLY A 262 -14.42 -7.03 0.39
CA GLY A 262 -15.15 -7.41 1.60
C GLY A 262 -14.45 -8.34 2.58
N ILE A 263 -13.23 -8.81 2.26
CA ILE A 263 -12.44 -9.71 3.12
C ILE A 263 -11.00 -9.20 3.16
N GLY A 264 -10.46 -9.03 4.37
CA GLY A 264 -9.09 -8.60 4.61
C GLY A 264 -8.89 -8.07 6.03
N SER A 265 -7.65 -8.03 6.50
CA SER A 265 -7.30 -7.47 7.82
C SER A 265 -6.11 -6.52 7.70
N VAL A 266 -6.04 -5.55 8.61
CA VAL A 266 -4.88 -4.63 8.72
C VAL A 266 -3.62 -5.42 9.04
N ALA A 267 -3.69 -6.36 9.98
CA ALA A 267 -2.56 -7.23 10.33
C ALA A 267 -2.07 -8.04 9.11
N GLY A 268 -2.99 -8.59 8.32
CA GLY A 268 -2.66 -9.29 7.08
C GLY A 268 -1.92 -8.39 6.09
N ALA A 269 -2.44 -7.20 5.79
CA ALA A 269 -1.80 -6.26 4.88
C ALA A 269 -0.39 -5.84 5.34
N VAL A 270 -0.20 -5.59 6.65
CA VAL A 270 1.11 -5.26 7.22
C VAL A 270 2.07 -6.44 7.09
N LEU A 271 1.64 -7.65 7.41
CA LEU A 271 2.46 -8.86 7.27
C LEU A 271 2.82 -9.15 5.81
N GLY A 272 1.92 -8.88 4.87
CA GLY A 272 2.19 -9.01 3.44
C GLY A 272 3.21 -8.01 2.95
N ALA A 273 3.10 -6.75 3.37
CA ALA A 273 4.11 -5.72 3.10
C ALA A 273 5.46 -6.09 3.71
N LEU A 274 5.50 -6.53 4.98
CA LEU A 274 6.71 -6.98 5.66
C LEU A 274 7.36 -8.19 4.97
N PHE A 275 6.56 -9.16 4.52
CA PHE A 275 7.07 -10.31 3.78
C PHE A 275 7.74 -9.86 2.47
N LEU A 276 7.06 -9.02 1.68
CA LEU A 276 7.60 -8.53 0.41
C LEU A 276 8.82 -7.62 0.61
N GLY A 277 8.79 -6.75 1.62
CA GLY A 277 9.92 -5.92 2.02
C GLY A 277 11.11 -6.75 2.50
N LEU A 278 10.87 -7.85 3.21
CA LEU A 278 11.91 -8.78 3.61
C LEU A 278 12.54 -9.46 2.40
N VAL A 279 11.75 -9.95 1.43
CA VAL A 279 12.26 -10.49 0.17
C VAL A 279 13.16 -9.47 -0.53
N LYS A 280 12.73 -8.20 -0.56
CA LYS A 280 13.47 -7.12 -1.22
C LYS A 280 14.77 -6.72 -0.55
N ASN A 281 14.86 -6.81 0.78
CA ASN A 281 16.06 -6.44 1.53
C ASN A 281 16.98 -7.64 1.77
N ALA A 282 16.43 -8.83 1.95
CA ALA A 282 17.19 -10.01 2.35
C ALA A 282 17.91 -10.71 1.19
N LEU A 283 17.27 -10.79 0.01
CA LEU A 283 17.87 -11.46 -1.15
C LEU A 283 19.16 -10.77 -1.64
N PRO A 284 19.24 -9.42 -1.73
CA PRO A 284 20.50 -8.75 -2.06
C PRO A 284 21.63 -9.03 -1.07
N VAL A 285 21.32 -9.12 0.24
CA VAL A 285 22.32 -9.37 1.29
C VAL A 285 23.02 -10.72 1.10
N VAL A 286 22.33 -11.71 0.54
CA VAL A 286 22.92 -13.03 0.24
C VAL A 286 23.50 -13.12 -1.18
N GLY A 287 23.62 -12.00 -1.90
CA GLY A 287 24.24 -11.90 -3.22
C GLY A 287 23.34 -12.30 -4.38
N VAL A 288 22.02 -12.37 -4.18
CA VAL A 288 21.07 -12.60 -5.29
C VAL A 288 20.96 -11.34 -6.13
N SER A 289 21.09 -11.47 -7.45
CA SER A 289 21.02 -10.32 -8.34
C SER A 289 19.61 -9.71 -8.35
N PRO A 290 19.48 -8.39 -8.61
CA PRO A 290 18.17 -7.72 -8.70
C PRO A 290 17.23 -8.36 -9.72
N PHE A 291 17.78 -8.95 -10.79
CA PHE A 291 17.01 -9.70 -11.80
C PHE A 291 16.26 -10.90 -11.17
N TRP A 292 16.98 -11.75 -10.43
CA TRP A 292 16.37 -12.89 -9.75
C TRP A 292 15.41 -12.46 -8.65
N GLN A 293 15.72 -11.37 -7.96
CA GLN A 293 14.83 -10.78 -6.96
C GLN A 293 13.47 -10.38 -7.56
N MET A 294 13.45 -9.75 -8.74
CA MET A 294 12.20 -9.42 -9.44
C MET A 294 11.42 -10.69 -9.82
N ALA A 295 12.10 -11.69 -10.38
CA ALA A 295 11.47 -12.96 -10.74
C ALA A 295 10.87 -13.69 -9.52
N ILE A 296 11.60 -13.74 -8.40
CA ILE A 296 11.13 -14.35 -7.14
C ILE A 296 9.93 -13.57 -6.59
N SER A 297 10.00 -12.23 -6.58
CA SER A 297 8.89 -11.39 -6.12
C SER A 297 7.63 -11.65 -6.95
N GLY A 298 7.75 -11.72 -8.28
CA GLY A 298 6.64 -12.08 -9.17
C GLY A 298 6.08 -13.49 -8.91
N ALA A 299 6.95 -14.48 -8.75
CA ALA A 299 6.55 -15.86 -8.45
C ALA A 299 5.81 -15.98 -7.11
N VAL A 300 6.29 -15.28 -6.08
CA VAL A 300 5.62 -15.17 -4.76
C VAL A 300 4.21 -14.60 -4.92
N ILE A 301 4.05 -13.54 -5.71
CA ILE A 301 2.75 -12.90 -5.93
C ILE A 301 1.78 -13.88 -6.59
N ILE A 302 2.22 -14.56 -7.66
CA ILE A 302 1.40 -15.56 -8.36
C ILE A 302 1.00 -16.69 -7.40
N ALA A 303 1.94 -17.20 -6.61
CA ALA A 303 1.67 -18.24 -5.63
C ALA A 303 0.63 -17.79 -4.59
N ALA A 304 0.79 -16.59 -4.04
CA ALA A 304 -0.15 -16.03 -3.08
C ALA A 304 -1.56 -15.84 -3.66
N VAL A 305 -1.66 -15.28 -4.86
CA VAL A 305 -2.93 -15.10 -5.58
C VAL A 305 -3.58 -16.47 -5.86
N ALA A 306 -2.81 -17.47 -6.31
CA ALA A 306 -3.33 -18.80 -6.63
C ALA A 306 -3.88 -19.52 -5.39
N ILE A 307 -3.17 -19.41 -4.25
CA ILE A 307 -3.63 -19.94 -2.96
C ILE A 307 -4.92 -19.22 -2.53
N ASN A 308 -4.95 -17.89 -2.64
CA ASN A 308 -6.10 -17.08 -2.26
C ASN A 308 -7.34 -17.43 -3.11
N ALA A 309 -7.20 -17.51 -4.43
CA ALA A 309 -8.28 -17.84 -5.35
C ALA A 309 -8.89 -19.23 -5.10
N ARG A 310 -8.06 -20.22 -4.74
CA ARG A 310 -8.54 -21.57 -4.39
C ARG A 310 -9.29 -21.58 -3.06
N ALA A 311 -8.81 -20.86 -2.05
CA ALA A 311 -9.45 -20.80 -0.75
C ALA A 311 -10.84 -20.14 -0.78
N GLU A 312 -11.03 -19.12 -1.64
CA GLU A 312 -12.33 -18.45 -1.79
C GLU A 312 -13.38 -19.30 -2.52
N ARG A 313 -12.99 -20.15 -3.48
CA ARG A 313 -13.92 -21.04 -4.20
C ARG A 313 -14.61 -22.07 -3.29
N ALA A 314 -13.98 -22.48 -2.19
CA ALA A 314 -14.45 -23.59 -1.35
C ALA A 314 -15.69 -23.27 -0.50
N LYS A 315 -16.13 -22.01 -0.39
CA LYS A 315 -17.23 -21.59 0.51
C LYS A 315 -18.62 -21.52 -0.13
N GLY A 316 -18.77 -21.84 -1.41
CA GLY A 316 -20.07 -21.90 -2.07
C GLY A 316 -20.83 -23.21 -1.81
N ARG A 317 -21.27 -23.49 -0.57
CA ARG A 317 -22.31 -24.50 -0.35
C ARG A 317 -23.66 -23.84 -0.61
N ILE A 318 -24.25 -24.14 -1.77
CA ILE A 318 -25.62 -23.73 -2.12
C ILE A 318 -26.56 -24.47 -1.16
N ILE A 319 -27.15 -23.75 -0.18
CA ILE A 319 -28.14 -24.29 0.78
C ILE A 319 -29.57 -24.06 0.28
N LEU A 320 -29.77 -24.05 -1.04
CA LEU A 320 -31.12 -24.07 -1.59
C LEU A 320 -31.43 -25.52 -1.97
N ARG A 321 -32.20 -26.17 -1.09
CA ARG A 321 -32.94 -27.39 -1.44
C ARG A 321 -33.98 -26.95 -2.47
N GLU A 322 -33.94 -27.49 -3.67
CA GLU A 322 -34.93 -27.22 -4.72
C GLU A 322 -36.34 -27.40 -4.14
N ALA A 323 -37.08 -26.30 -4.01
CA ALA A 323 -38.48 -26.32 -3.61
C ALA A 323 -39.33 -26.76 -4.81
N GLY A 324 -39.15 -28.01 -5.24
CA GLY A 324 -39.73 -28.54 -6.47
C GLY A 324 -39.66 -30.06 -6.56
N ALA A 325 -40.04 -30.77 -5.48
CA ALA A 325 -40.26 -32.21 -5.53
C ALA A 325 -41.17 -32.68 -4.38
N VAL A 326 -42.38 -32.13 -4.30
CA VAL A 326 -43.51 -32.86 -3.71
C VAL A 326 -44.67 -32.63 -4.68
N ALA A 327 -44.94 -33.67 -5.45
CA ALA A 327 -46.11 -33.83 -6.30
C ALA A 327 -47.39 -33.94 -5.46
#